data_AF-A0A7W0Y3Y6-F1
#
_entry.id   AF-A0A7W0Y3Y6-F1
#
_cell.length_a   1.000
_cell.length_b   1.000
_cell.length_c   1.000
_cell.angle_alpha   90.00
_cell.angle_beta   90.00
_cell.angle_gamma   90.00
#
_symmetry.space_group_name_H-M   'P 1'
#
loop_
_entity.id
_entity.type
_entity.pdbx_description
1 polymer ?
#
loop_
_entity_poly.entity_id
_entity_poly.type
_entity_poly.pdbx_seq_one_letter_code
_entity_poly.pdbx_strand_id
1 'polypeptide(L)'
;REVLALPPLAGVITDTHFAARDRMGRLLAFTARAIADGWTARPLGLGVDEATALVIDETGLGSVLGDGRVYAIAPASAPTTCAANTPLEWTDVALHALGAGDTITLPGGAASVARRSLSATGGALVPADPYVCQ
;
A
#
# COMPACT_ATOMS: atom_id res chain seq x y z
N ARG A 1 20.27 -6.38 -19.48
CA ARG A 1 19.69 -7.74 -19.28
C ARG A 1 18.52 -7.55 -18.34
N GLU A 2 17.29 -7.53 -18.86
CA GLU A 2 16.10 -7.49 -18.00
C GLU A 2 15.93 -8.86 -17.36
N VAL A 3 16.13 -8.90 -16.04
CA VAL A 3 15.79 -10.05 -15.22
C VAL A 3 14.30 -9.89 -14.89
N LEU A 4 13.45 -10.62 -15.61
CA LEU A 4 12.00 -10.76 -15.40
C LEU A 4 11.20 -9.43 -15.40
N ALA A 5 10.67 -9.03 -16.55
CA ALA A 5 9.67 -7.97 -16.62
C ALA A 5 8.31 -8.51 -16.12
N LEU A 6 7.77 -7.91 -15.05
CA LEU A 6 6.44 -8.20 -14.51
C LEU A 6 5.58 -6.92 -14.60
N PRO A 7 4.98 -6.64 -15.76
CA PRO A 7 4.24 -5.38 -15.98
C PRO A 7 3.17 -5.07 -14.93
N PRO A 8 2.39 -6.04 -14.40
CA PRO A 8 1.43 -5.78 -13.33
C PRO A 8 2.06 -5.25 -12.04
N LEU A 9 3.35 -5.49 -11.81
CA LEU A 9 4.08 -5.03 -10.63
C LEU A 9 4.86 -3.73 -10.84
N ALA A 10 4.69 -3.06 -11.97
CA ALA A 10 5.33 -1.78 -12.23
C ALA A 10 4.89 -0.73 -11.19
N GLY A 11 5.85 -0.15 -10.47
CA GLY A 11 5.58 0.86 -9.43
C GLY A 11 4.95 0.30 -8.15
N VAL A 12 4.98 -1.01 -7.94
CA VAL A 12 4.45 -1.67 -6.74
C VAL A 12 5.54 -1.85 -5.69
N ILE A 13 5.25 -1.49 -4.45
CA ILE A 13 6.09 -1.75 -3.27
C ILE A 13 5.41 -2.82 -2.44
N THR A 14 6.16 -3.86 -2.06
CA THR A 14 5.64 -4.94 -1.22
C THR A 14 6.31 -4.95 0.16
N ASP A 15 5.55 -5.27 1.20
CA ASP A 15 6.00 -5.46 2.56
C ASP A 15 5.28 -6.68 3.18
N THR A 16 5.98 -7.55 3.91
CA THR A 16 5.45 -8.80 4.45
C THR A 16 5.48 -8.80 5.99
N HIS A 17 4.83 -9.78 6.64
CA HIS A 17 4.68 -9.82 8.10
C HIS A 17 4.13 -8.50 8.66
N PHE A 18 3.09 -8.00 8.00
CA PHE A 18 2.80 -6.56 7.99
C PHE A 18 2.17 -6.02 9.28
N ALA A 19 0.92 -6.38 9.58
CA ALA A 19 0.20 -5.83 10.73
C ALA A 19 0.83 -6.26 12.07
N ALA A 20 1.28 -7.51 12.16
CA ALA A 20 1.93 -8.05 13.36
C ALA A 20 3.20 -7.28 13.81
N ARG A 21 3.76 -6.44 12.94
CA ARG A 21 4.99 -5.66 13.20
C ARG A 21 4.78 -4.15 13.06
N ASP A 22 3.54 -3.70 13.01
CA ASP A 22 3.17 -2.28 12.92
C ASP A 22 3.91 -1.53 11.77
N ARG A 23 3.85 -2.11 10.57
CA ARG A 23 4.60 -1.65 9.39
C ARG A 23 3.87 -0.62 8.51
N MET A 24 2.70 -0.12 8.92
CA MET A 24 1.90 0.80 8.09
C MET A 24 2.65 2.09 7.79
N GLY A 25 3.29 2.70 8.81
CA GLY A 25 4.02 3.95 8.65
C GLY A 25 5.21 3.81 7.71
N ARG A 26 5.89 2.66 7.78
CA ARG A 26 7.01 2.35 6.88
C ARG A 26 6.57 2.22 5.43
N LEU A 27 5.52 1.44 5.17
CA LEU A 27 5.02 1.26 3.81
C LEU A 27 4.53 2.60 3.24
N LEU A 28 3.77 3.37 4.01
CA LEU A 28 3.32 4.70 3.61
C LEU A 28 4.50 5.63 3.27
N ALA A 29 5.56 5.62 4.07
CA ALA A 29 6.77 6.41 3.82
C ALA A 29 7.48 5.97 2.52
N PHE A 30 7.61 4.67 2.25
CA PHE A 30 8.19 4.20 1.00
C PHE A 30 7.34 4.58 -0.21
N THR A 31 6.02 4.48 -0.11
CA THR A 31 5.08 4.95 -1.13
C THR A 31 5.22 6.47 -1.35
N ALA A 32 5.42 7.26 -0.29
CA ALA A 32 5.65 8.70 -0.40
C ALA A 32 6.97 9.02 -1.11
N ARG A 33 8.04 8.29 -0.78
CA ARG A 33 9.35 8.43 -1.40
C ARG A 33 9.35 8.02 -2.87
N ALA A 34 8.57 7.00 -3.24
CA ALA A 34 8.40 6.63 -4.65
C ALA A 34 7.94 7.79 -5.53
N ILE A 35 7.04 8.63 -5.01
CA ILE A 35 6.57 9.85 -5.68
C ILE A 35 7.64 10.93 -5.59
N ALA A 36 8.12 11.24 -4.38
CA ALA A 36 9.03 12.36 -4.13
C ALA A 36 10.37 12.22 -4.87
N ASP A 37 10.87 10.99 -5.01
CA ASP A 37 12.13 10.67 -5.69
C ASP A 37 11.94 10.40 -7.19
N GLY A 38 10.71 10.54 -7.71
CA GLY A 38 10.41 10.43 -9.13
C GLY A 38 10.46 9.00 -9.69
N TRP A 39 10.38 7.97 -8.85
CA TRP A 39 10.35 6.58 -9.32
C TRP A 39 9.04 6.25 -10.05
N THR A 40 7.90 6.67 -9.51
CA THR A 40 6.60 6.57 -10.18
C THR A 40 5.63 7.63 -9.64
N ALA A 41 4.79 8.19 -10.51
CA ALA A 41 3.75 9.14 -10.10
C ALA A 41 2.53 8.46 -9.45
N ARG A 42 2.40 7.14 -9.60
CA ARG A 42 1.26 6.35 -9.09
C ARG A 42 1.78 5.06 -8.45
N PRO A 43 2.48 5.13 -7.31
CA PRO A 43 2.91 3.92 -6.63
C PRO A 43 1.71 3.19 -6.03
N LEU A 44 1.85 1.88 -5.88
CA LEU A 44 0.92 1.05 -5.10
C LEU A 44 1.72 0.38 -3.98
N GLY A 45 1.39 0.70 -2.72
CA GLY A 45 1.98 0.01 -1.57
C GLY A 45 1.12 -1.20 -1.18
N LEU A 46 1.73 -2.36 -0.98
CA LEU A 46 1.05 -3.59 -0.57
C LEU A 46 1.72 -4.18 0.68
N GLY A 47 1.00 -4.18 1.79
CA GLY A 47 1.37 -4.85 3.03
C GLY A 47 0.63 -6.17 3.17
N VAL A 48 1.35 -7.29 3.29
CA VAL A 48 0.77 -8.64 3.36
C VAL A 48 1.05 -9.23 4.74
N ASP A 49 -0.01 -9.66 5.42
CA ASP A 49 0.09 -10.32 6.72
C ASP A 49 0.71 -11.72 6.63
N GLU A 50 1.01 -12.29 7.80
CA GLU A 50 1.43 -13.69 7.91
C GLU A 50 0.29 -14.63 7.51
N ALA A 51 0.63 -15.81 6.98
CA ALA A 51 -0.34 -16.79 6.48
C ALA A 51 -1.33 -16.21 5.45
N THR A 52 -0.91 -15.18 4.70
CA THR A 52 -1.70 -14.51 3.65
C THR A 52 -0.90 -14.39 2.37
N ALA A 53 -1.59 -14.46 1.23
CA ALA A 53 -1.00 -14.22 -0.08
C ALA A 53 -1.91 -13.34 -0.94
N LEU A 54 -1.30 -12.49 -1.77
CA LEU A 54 -1.96 -11.87 -2.92
C LEU A 54 -1.49 -12.61 -4.18
N VAL A 55 -2.39 -13.34 -4.82
CA VAL A 55 -2.09 -14.07 -6.07
C VAL A 55 -2.59 -13.24 -7.24
N ILE A 56 -1.72 -12.98 -8.21
CA ILE A 56 -1.98 -12.09 -9.34
C ILE A 56 -1.94 -12.90 -10.62
N ASP A 57 -3.00 -12.81 -11.42
CA ASP A 57 -3.07 -13.45 -12.73
C ASP A 57 -2.39 -12.61 -13.84
N GLU A 58 -2.38 -13.13 -15.06
CA GLU A 58 -1.79 -12.46 -16.22
C GLU A 58 -2.46 -11.14 -16.60
N THR A 59 -3.69 -10.90 -16.15
CA THR A 59 -4.44 -9.67 -16.41
C THR A 59 -4.13 -8.58 -15.38
N GLY A 60 -3.42 -8.93 -14.31
CA GLY A 60 -3.14 -8.05 -13.19
C GLY A 60 -4.25 -8.04 -12.13
N LEU A 61 -5.21 -8.97 -12.20
CA LEU A 61 -6.21 -9.14 -11.15
C LEU A 61 -5.58 -9.95 -10.00
N GLY A 62 -5.44 -9.28 -8.86
CA GLY A 62 -5.00 -9.86 -7.60
C GLY A 62 -6.19 -10.39 -6.79
N SER A 63 -6.06 -11.58 -6.21
CA SER A 63 -7.02 -12.18 -5.26
C SER A 63 -6.30 -12.56 -3.97
N VAL A 64 -6.93 -12.26 -2.83
CA VAL A 64 -6.35 -12.57 -1.51
C VAL A 64 -6.72 -13.99 -1.08
N LEU A 65 -5.71 -14.71 -0.59
CA LEU A 65 -5.83 -16.04 0.02
C LEU A 65 -5.24 -16.02 1.44
N GLY A 66 -5.73 -16.90 2.31
CA GLY A 66 -5.21 -17.09 3.68
C GLY A 66 -6.02 -16.38 4.76
N ASP A 67 -5.47 -16.33 5.98
CA ASP A 67 -6.25 -15.99 7.19
C ASP A 67 -6.09 -14.52 7.64
N GLY A 68 -4.99 -13.86 7.27
CA GLY A 68 -4.74 -12.44 7.52
C GLY A 68 -5.28 -11.52 6.42
N ARG A 69 -4.68 -10.32 6.29
CA ARG A 69 -5.11 -9.29 5.33
C ARG A 69 -4.00 -8.84 4.39
N VAL A 70 -4.44 -8.25 3.28
CA VAL A 70 -3.59 -7.42 2.40
C VAL A 70 -4.04 -5.97 2.52
N TYR A 71 -3.11 -5.10 2.87
CA TYR A 71 -3.32 -3.66 2.98
C TYR A 71 -2.77 -2.97 1.73
N ALA A 72 -3.63 -2.29 0.98
CA ALA A 72 -3.25 -1.57 -0.22
C ALA A 72 -3.31 -0.06 0.01
N ILE A 73 -2.17 0.63 -0.18
CA ILE A 73 -2.04 2.09 -0.16
C ILE A 73 -2.01 2.58 -1.61
N ALA A 74 -3.07 3.27 -2.03
CA ALA A 74 -3.27 3.74 -3.40
C ALA A 74 -3.46 5.28 -3.43
N PRO A 75 -2.37 6.07 -3.39
CA PRO A 75 -2.47 7.52 -3.32
C PRO A 75 -3.05 8.15 -4.60
N ALA A 76 -3.87 9.18 -4.42
CA ALA A 76 -4.39 10.02 -5.51
C ALA A 76 -3.68 11.38 -5.62
N SER A 77 -2.82 11.72 -4.65
CA SER A 77 -2.09 12.98 -4.55
C SER A 77 -0.66 12.73 -4.11
N ALA A 78 0.24 13.68 -4.36
CA ALA A 78 1.58 13.65 -3.80
C ALA A 78 1.57 14.08 -2.32
N PRO A 79 2.53 13.61 -1.50
CA PRO A 79 2.70 14.11 -0.13
C PRO A 79 3.00 15.61 -0.11
N THR A 80 2.48 16.33 0.89
CA THR A 80 2.75 17.75 1.09
C THR A 80 4.17 17.99 1.61
N THR A 81 4.69 17.09 2.44
CA THR A 81 6.08 17.13 2.91
C THR A 81 6.67 15.74 2.92
N CYS A 82 7.80 15.55 2.24
CA CYS A 82 8.52 14.28 2.18
C CYS A 82 10.02 14.53 2.02
N ALA A 83 10.70 14.87 3.12
CA ALA A 83 12.11 15.24 3.14
C ALA A 83 12.87 14.51 4.25
N ALA A 84 14.19 14.37 4.07
CA ALA A 84 15.03 13.72 5.08
C ALA A 84 14.96 14.46 6.42
N ASN A 85 14.84 13.70 7.51
CA ASN A 85 14.74 14.21 8.89
C ASN A 85 13.52 15.13 9.17
N THR A 86 12.55 15.19 8.27
CA THR A 86 11.29 15.90 8.47
C THR A 86 10.14 14.89 8.53
N PRO A 87 9.21 15.01 9.48
CA PRO A 87 8.01 14.17 9.48
C PRO A 87 7.26 14.24 8.15
N LEU A 88 6.73 13.09 7.72
CA LEU A 88 5.88 12.99 6.54
C LEU A 88 4.55 13.71 6.81
N GLU A 89 4.17 14.61 5.92
CA GLU A 89 2.84 15.22 5.87
C GLU A 89 2.13 14.75 4.60
N TRP A 90 1.12 13.92 4.77
CA TRP A 90 0.33 13.39 3.66
C TRP A 90 -1.06 13.02 4.15
N THR A 91 -2.08 13.67 3.61
CA THR A 91 -3.46 13.50 4.06
C THR A 91 -4.29 12.74 3.04
N ASP A 92 -5.30 12.05 3.57
CA ASP A 92 -6.34 11.38 2.80
C ASP A 92 -5.82 10.35 1.77
N VAL A 93 -4.77 9.62 2.13
CA VAL A 93 -4.23 8.53 1.33
C VAL A 93 -5.22 7.36 1.37
N ALA A 94 -5.57 6.81 0.21
CA ALA A 94 -6.49 5.68 0.15
C ALA A 94 -5.83 4.42 0.72
N LEU A 95 -6.50 3.82 1.71
CA LEU A 95 -6.15 2.54 2.29
C LEU A 95 -7.30 1.54 2.06
N HIS A 96 -6.99 0.38 1.52
CA HIS A 96 -7.90 -0.76 1.41
C HIS A 96 -7.34 -1.90 2.26
N ALA A 97 -8.17 -2.56 3.05
CA ALA A 97 -7.78 -3.77 3.78
C ALA A 97 -8.62 -4.94 3.25
N LEU A 98 -7.97 -5.79 2.47
CA LEU A 98 -8.56 -6.92 1.76
C LEU A 98 -8.40 -8.20 2.58
N GLY A 99 -9.47 -8.97 2.73
CA GLY A 99 -9.46 -10.32 3.30
C GLY A 99 -9.59 -11.40 2.23
N ALA A 100 -9.62 -12.67 2.65
CA ALA A 100 -9.75 -13.80 1.72
C ALA A 100 -10.95 -13.64 0.76
N GLY A 101 -10.70 -13.81 -0.54
CA GLY A 101 -11.70 -13.68 -1.60
C GLY A 101 -11.86 -12.26 -2.15
N ASP A 102 -11.38 -11.24 -1.45
CA ASP A 102 -11.35 -9.87 -1.98
C ASP A 102 -10.30 -9.74 -3.08
N THR A 103 -10.57 -8.84 -4.03
CA THR A 103 -9.74 -8.59 -5.20
C THR A 103 -9.22 -7.16 -5.30
N ILE A 104 -8.10 -6.99 -6.00
CA ILE A 104 -7.50 -5.70 -6.37
C ILE A 104 -6.86 -5.78 -7.76
N THR A 105 -7.05 -4.76 -8.60
CA THR A 105 -6.41 -4.68 -9.93
C THR A 105 -5.08 -3.93 -9.84
N LEU A 106 -4.01 -4.50 -10.37
CA LEU A 106 -2.67 -3.90 -10.39
C LEU A 106 -2.29 -3.40 -11.79
N PRO A 107 -1.43 -2.35 -11.89
CA PRO A 107 -0.88 -1.56 -10.78
C PRO A 107 -1.85 -0.48 -10.25
N GLY A 108 -3.08 -0.40 -10.81
CA GLY A 108 -4.01 0.70 -10.54
C GLY A 108 -4.57 0.80 -9.12
N GLY A 109 -4.53 -0.28 -8.34
CA GLY A 109 -4.98 -0.32 -6.95
C GLY A 109 -6.50 -0.33 -6.76
N ALA A 110 -7.28 -0.57 -7.82
CA ALA A 110 -8.74 -0.62 -7.72
C ALA A 110 -9.17 -1.89 -6.95
N ALA A 111 -9.65 -1.72 -5.72
CA ALA A 111 -10.03 -2.81 -4.83
C ALA A 111 -11.55 -3.03 -4.78
N SER A 112 -11.95 -4.28 -4.52
CA SER A 112 -13.33 -4.70 -4.30
C SER A 112 -13.93 -4.22 -2.96
N VAL A 113 -13.08 -3.74 -2.04
CA VAL A 113 -13.46 -3.23 -0.72
C VAL A 113 -13.42 -1.71 -0.64
N ALA A 114 -14.22 -1.14 0.25
CA ALA A 114 -14.29 0.30 0.46
C ALA A 114 -12.93 0.91 0.84
N ARG A 115 -12.67 2.11 0.30
CA ARG A 115 -11.55 2.97 0.69
C ARG A 115 -11.74 3.46 2.12
N ARG A 116 -10.64 3.49 2.86
CA ARG A 116 -10.48 4.23 4.12
C ARG A 116 -9.46 5.34 3.93
N SER A 117 -9.52 6.33 4.81
CA SER A 117 -8.56 7.42 4.85
C SER A 117 -7.41 7.06 5.78
N LEU A 118 -6.18 7.19 5.28
CA LEU A 118 -4.95 7.11 6.05
C LEU A 118 -4.19 8.42 5.86
N SER A 119 -3.74 9.03 6.96
CA SER A 119 -2.92 10.23 6.91
C SER A 119 -1.65 10.04 7.75
N ALA A 120 -0.59 10.74 7.36
CA ALA A 120 0.59 10.96 8.17
C ALA A 120 0.65 12.46 8.52
N THR A 121 0.71 12.77 9.81
CA THR A 121 0.75 14.14 10.32
C THR A 121 1.59 14.20 11.59
N GLY A 122 2.56 15.11 11.64
CA GLY A 122 3.40 15.32 12.82
C GLY A 122 4.21 14.08 13.23
N GLY A 123 4.48 13.17 12.30
CA GLY A 123 5.23 11.93 12.56
C GLY A 123 4.40 10.77 13.10
N ALA A 124 3.07 10.91 13.14
CA ALA A 124 2.15 9.86 13.52
C ALA A 124 1.17 9.54 12.39
N LEU A 125 0.58 8.34 12.44
CA LEU A 125 -0.52 7.95 11.57
C LEU A 125 -1.86 8.42 12.14
N VAL A 126 -2.78 8.75 11.25
CA VAL A 126 -4.18 9.04 11.56
C VAL A 126 -5.05 8.20 10.61
N PRO A 127 -5.85 7.25 11.14
CA PRO A 127 -5.97 6.86 12.54
C PRO A 127 -4.67 6.24 13.09
N ALA A 128 -4.50 6.28 14.42
CA ALA A 128 -3.31 5.73 15.09
C ALA A 128 -3.21 4.21 14.95
N ASP A 129 -4.35 3.51 14.92
CA ASP A 129 -4.45 2.11 14.55
C ASP A 129 -5.17 1.99 13.20
N PRO A 130 -4.43 1.83 12.09
CA PRO A 130 -4.99 1.75 10.75
C PRO A 130 -5.42 0.33 10.35
N TYR A 131 -5.27 -0.66 11.23
CA TYR A 131 -5.51 -2.07 10.92
C TYR A 131 -6.96 -2.51 11.21
N VAL A 132 -7.60 -1.90 12.20
CA VAL A 132 -8.98 -2.19 12.58
C VAL A 132 -9.98 -1.65 11.55
N CYS A 133 -11.03 -2.44 11.29
CA CYS A 133 -12.23 -1.89 10.64
C CYS A 133 -12.97 -1.06 11.68
N GLN A 134 -13.18 0.23 11.40
CA GLN A 134 -14.22 1.01 12.07
C GLN A 134 -15.57 0.76 11.40
#